data_AF-A0A8H6B3K5-F1
#
_entry.id   AF-A0A8H6B3K5-F1
#
_cell.length_a   1.000
_cell.length_b   1.000
_cell.length_c   1.000
_cell.angle_alpha   90.00
_cell.angle_beta   90.00
_cell.angle_gamma   90.00
#
_symmetry.space_group_name_H-M   'P 1'
#
loop_
_entity.id
_entity.type
_entity.pdbx_description
1 polymer ?
#
loop_
_entity_poly.entity_id
_entity_poly.type
_entity_poly.pdbx_seq_one_letter_code
_entity_poly.pdbx_strand_id
1 'polypeptide(L)'
;MASRAANKRLTREYKTISENPPPYIEAHPSESNILEWHYILTGPPDTPYHGGQYWGTLLFPPNYPFAPPSIKMHTPSGRFQPSTRLCLSISDFHPKSFNPAWEVSTILIGLLSFMTSEEMTTGSVNASKSERKWAASRTRWWNSTGGGSYKKDGTQKGNIKAGDGGAKFRSEWEELDKENWKWMKERGVDIVTGNEAKKDEDEKGRDCSGIAMKRPGGSQAVVGAVVEGGREGRSWLQTHKYWIAGGVIFTYVMIARLLSEGHEL
;
A
#
# COMPACT_ATOMS: atom_id res chain seq x y z
N MET A 1 -17.67 21.38 -6.03
CA MET A 1 -18.60 21.58 -4.89
C MET A 1 -19.63 20.47 -4.89
N ALA A 2 -20.04 19.98 -3.71
CA ALA A 2 -21.09 18.95 -3.59
C ALA A 2 -22.45 19.48 -4.06
N SER A 3 -23.29 18.62 -4.64
CA SER A 3 -24.70 18.96 -4.83
C SER A 3 -25.41 19.07 -3.48
N ARG A 4 -26.51 19.83 -3.42
CA ARG A 4 -27.33 19.97 -2.20
C ARG A 4 -27.85 18.60 -1.71
N ALA A 5 -28.20 17.72 -2.64
CA ALA A 5 -28.63 16.35 -2.33
C ALA A 5 -27.48 15.52 -1.72
N ALA A 6 -26.29 15.56 -2.32
CA ALA A 6 -25.11 14.88 -1.79
C ALA A 6 -24.75 15.37 -0.39
N ASN A 7 -24.75 16.69 -0.18
CA ASN A 7 -24.45 17.28 1.13
C ASN A 7 -25.47 16.83 2.20
N LYS A 8 -26.78 16.89 1.88
CA LYS A 8 -27.84 16.44 2.79
C LYS A 8 -27.70 14.94 3.11
N ARG A 9 -27.38 14.12 2.10
CA ARG A 9 -27.20 12.67 2.27
C ARG A 9 -26.00 12.35 3.16
N LEU A 10 -24.83 12.90 2.85
CA LEU A 10 -23.59 12.65 3.60
C LEU A 10 -23.67 13.18 5.03
N THR A 11 -24.29 14.35 5.25
CA THR A 11 -24.52 14.87 6.61
C THR A 11 -25.38 13.89 7.45
N ARG A 12 -26.41 13.29 6.84
CA ARG A 12 -27.24 12.29 7.51
C ARG A 12 -26.47 11.01 7.80
N GLU A 13 -25.75 10.49 6.82
CA GLU A 13 -24.93 9.28 6.98
C GLU A 13 -23.84 9.45 8.03
N TYR A 14 -23.27 10.66 8.14
CA TYR A 14 -22.27 10.97 9.17
C TYR A 14 -22.90 10.87 10.56
N LYS A 15 -24.07 11.50 10.76
CA LYS A 15 -24.82 11.35 12.01
C LYS A 15 -25.07 9.88 12.34
N THR A 16 -25.53 9.09 11.38
CA THR A 16 -25.85 7.67 11.58
C THR A 16 -24.62 6.85 11.98
N ILE A 17 -23.48 7.02 11.29
CA ILE A 17 -22.26 6.25 11.61
C ILE A 17 -21.60 6.73 12.91
N SER A 18 -21.73 8.00 13.28
CA SER A 18 -21.25 8.52 14.57
C SER A 18 -22.07 8.01 15.75
N GLU A 19 -23.40 7.91 15.60
CA GLU A 19 -24.29 7.39 16.65
C GLU A 19 -24.19 5.87 16.78
N ASN A 20 -24.01 5.16 15.67
CA ASN A 20 -23.98 3.69 15.61
C ASN A 20 -22.82 3.23 14.72
N PRO A 21 -21.56 3.33 15.19
CA PRO A 21 -20.41 2.90 14.41
C PRO A 21 -20.42 1.38 14.21
N PRO A 22 -20.24 0.88 12.98
CA PRO A 22 -20.06 -0.55 12.76
C PRO A 22 -18.82 -1.07 13.50
N PRO A 23 -18.80 -2.34 13.93
CA PRO A 23 -17.63 -2.93 14.56
C PRO A 23 -16.38 -2.75 13.70
N TYR A 24 -15.28 -2.35 14.34
CA TYR A 24 -13.97 -2.15 13.72
C TYR A 24 -13.89 -1.00 12.71
N ILE A 25 -14.90 -0.13 12.62
CA ILE A 25 -14.97 0.94 11.61
C ILE A 25 -15.24 2.28 12.29
N GLU A 26 -14.37 3.24 12.02
CA GLU A 26 -14.57 4.64 12.37
C GLU A 26 -14.43 5.49 11.09
N ALA A 27 -15.26 6.52 10.92
CA ALA A 27 -15.15 7.41 9.77
C ALA A 27 -15.76 8.79 10.05
N HIS A 28 -15.20 9.81 9.40
CA HIS A 28 -15.73 11.17 9.42
C HIS A 28 -15.44 11.89 8.09
N PRO A 29 -16.26 12.89 7.70
CA PRO A 29 -15.90 13.81 6.63
C PRO A 29 -14.69 14.66 7.03
N SER A 30 -13.89 15.07 6.04
CA SER A 30 -12.89 16.12 6.23
C SER A 30 -13.61 17.45 6.50
N GLU A 31 -13.07 18.25 7.42
CA GLU A 31 -13.64 19.55 7.79
C GLU A 31 -13.74 20.52 6.61
N SER A 32 -12.80 20.41 5.66
CA SER A 32 -12.71 21.28 4.50
C SER A 32 -13.61 20.86 3.33
N ASN A 33 -13.99 19.58 3.27
CA ASN A 33 -14.69 19.02 2.12
C ASN A 33 -15.51 17.78 2.52
N ILE A 34 -16.84 17.94 2.59
CA ILE A 34 -17.75 16.83 2.91
C ILE A 34 -17.71 15.66 1.92
N LEU A 35 -17.18 15.86 0.70
CA LEU A 35 -17.03 14.79 -0.29
C LEU A 35 -15.77 13.94 -0.06
N GLU A 36 -14.87 14.38 0.81
CA GLU A 36 -13.70 13.61 1.21
C GLU A 36 -13.95 13.10 2.62
N TRP A 37 -13.95 11.78 2.79
CA TRP A 37 -14.10 11.16 4.10
C TRP A 37 -12.85 10.37 4.43
N HIS A 38 -12.43 10.45 5.69
CA HIS A 38 -11.39 9.62 6.24
C HIS A 38 -12.03 8.47 7.02
N TYR A 39 -11.42 7.30 6.94
CA TYR A 39 -11.85 6.13 7.69
C TYR A 39 -10.67 5.40 8.32
N ILE A 40 -10.96 4.68 9.39
CA ILE A 40 -10.08 3.72 10.04
C ILE A 40 -10.78 2.36 10.06
N LEU A 41 -10.09 1.36 9.53
CA LEU A 41 -10.44 -0.04 9.74
C LEU A 41 -9.52 -0.61 10.81
N THR A 42 -10.08 -1.16 11.87
CA THR A 42 -9.33 -1.97 12.83
C THR A 42 -9.32 -3.42 12.36
N GLY A 43 -8.17 -4.07 12.34
CA GLY A 43 -8.06 -5.47 11.94
C GLY A 43 -8.85 -6.41 12.86
N PRO A 44 -9.85 -7.16 12.37
CA PRO A 44 -10.64 -8.08 13.19
C PRO A 44 -9.78 -9.23 13.75
N PRO A 45 -10.20 -9.87 14.86
CA PRO A 45 -9.60 -11.12 15.34
C PRO A 45 -9.65 -12.20 14.26
N ASP A 46 -8.77 -13.19 14.38
CA ASP A 46 -8.66 -14.34 13.47
C ASP A 46 -8.32 -14.00 12.01
N THR A 47 -7.89 -12.77 11.75
CA THR A 47 -7.37 -12.32 10.46
C THR A 47 -5.87 -12.01 10.55
N PRO A 48 -5.10 -12.05 9.43
CA PRO A 48 -3.71 -11.60 9.45
C PRO A 48 -3.55 -10.10 9.73
N TYR A 49 -4.66 -9.35 9.78
CA TYR A 49 -4.69 -7.92 10.00
C TYR A 49 -4.90 -7.53 11.46
N HIS A 50 -5.18 -8.51 12.34
CA HIS A 50 -5.56 -8.31 13.73
C HIS A 50 -4.67 -7.31 14.47
N GLY A 51 -5.31 -6.37 15.17
CA GLY A 51 -4.63 -5.32 15.93
C GLY A 51 -4.06 -4.17 15.09
N GLY A 52 -4.10 -4.27 13.77
CA GLY A 52 -3.69 -3.19 12.86
C GLY A 52 -4.73 -2.07 12.76
N GLN A 53 -4.27 -0.86 12.45
CA GLN A 53 -5.07 0.37 12.26
C GLN A 53 -4.89 0.89 10.83
N TYR A 54 -5.86 0.64 9.95
CA TYR A 54 -5.74 0.93 8.52
C TYR A 54 -6.52 2.19 8.14
N TRP A 55 -5.79 3.28 7.93
CA TRP A 55 -6.33 4.56 7.47
C TRP A 55 -6.52 4.57 5.96
N GLY A 56 -7.61 5.17 5.52
CA GLY A 56 -7.91 5.41 4.11
C GLY A 56 -8.85 6.58 3.89
N THR A 57 -9.20 6.80 2.62
CA THR A 57 -10.13 7.84 2.17
C THR A 57 -11.20 7.32 1.24
N LEU A 58 -12.40 7.89 1.36
CA LEU A 58 -13.46 7.83 0.37
C LEU A 58 -13.57 9.20 -0.30
N LEU A 59 -13.57 9.24 -1.62
CA LEU A 59 -13.81 10.46 -2.39
C LEU A 59 -15.13 10.32 -3.14
N PHE A 60 -16.16 11.01 -2.66
CA PHE A 60 -17.49 11.00 -3.23
C PHE A 60 -17.59 11.94 -4.44
N PRO A 61 -18.30 11.53 -5.51
CA PRO A 61 -18.59 12.43 -6.62
C PRO A 61 -19.67 13.45 -6.21
N PRO A 62 -19.76 14.62 -6.87
CA PRO A 62 -20.76 15.65 -6.55
C PRO A 62 -22.22 15.18 -6.63
N ASN A 63 -22.49 14.12 -7.40
CA ASN A 63 -23.80 13.51 -7.61
C ASN A 63 -24.08 12.28 -6.71
N TYR A 64 -23.27 12.03 -5.67
CA TYR A 64 -23.59 11.02 -4.65
C TYR A 64 -25.01 11.24 -4.09
N PRO A 65 -25.83 10.18 -3.87
CA PRO A 65 -25.52 8.74 -3.95
C PRO A 65 -25.80 8.09 -5.31
N PHE A 66 -25.97 8.85 -6.40
CA PHE A 66 -26.23 8.27 -7.72
C PHE A 66 -24.96 7.75 -8.42
N ALA A 67 -23.79 8.00 -7.85
CA ALA A 67 -22.54 7.38 -8.24
C ALA A 67 -21.72 7.04 -6.99
N PRO A 68 -21.00 5.90 -7.00
CA PRO A 68 -20.15 5.44 -5.89
C PRO A 68 -18.94 6.35 -5.66
N PRO A 69 -18.30 6.29 -4.47
CA PRO A 69 -17.03 6.93 -4.22
C PRO A 69 -15.85 6.17 -4.85
N SER A 70 -14.73 6.89 -5.03
CA SER A 70 -13.42 6.25 -5.17
C SER A 70 -12.88 5.89 -3.79
N ILE A 71 -12.25 4.71 -3.66
CA ILE A 71 -11.77 4.18 -2.38
C ILE A 71 -10.25 4.04 -2.43
N LYS A 72 -9.55 4.48 -1.37
CA LYS A 72 -8.09 4.34 -1.22
C LYS A 72 -7.73 3.98 0.20
N MET A 73 -6.79 3.05 0.37
CA MET A 73 -6.15 2.78 1.66
C MET A 73 -4.76 3.41 1.67
N HIS A 74 -4.40 4.17 2.70
CA HIS A 74 -3.11 4.85 2.83
C HIS A 74 -2.11 4.05 3.65
N THR A 75 -2.59 3.36 4.69
CA THR A 75 -1.74 2.51 5.52
C THR A 75 -1.34 1.23 4.76
N PRO A 76 -0.06 0.86 4.70
CA PRO A 76 0.39 -0.40 4.13
C PRO A 76 -0.23 -1.59 4.86
N SER A 77 -1.03 -2.39 4.15
CA SER A 77 -1.71 -3.57 4.71
C SER A 77 -1.16 -4.90 4.21
N GLY A 78 -0.35 -4.88 3.15
CA GLY A 78 -0.02 -6.10 2.39
C GLY A 78 -1.22 -6.69 1.62
N ARG A 79 -2.34 -5.97 1.57
CA ARG A 79 -3.53 -6.33 0.79
C ARG A 79 -3.81 -5.37 -0.34
N PHE A 80 -3.60 -4.08 -0.09
CA PHE A 80 -3.82 -3.01 -1.05
C PHE A 80 -2.57 -2.16 -1.20
N GLN A 81 -2.32 -1.69 -2.42
CA GLN A 81 -1.26 -0.73 -2.71
C GLN A 81 -1.64 0.62 -2.09
N PRO A 82 -0.77 1.21 -1.25
CA PRO A 82 -1.04 2.49 -0.59
C PRO A 82 -1.44 3.59 -1.58
N SER A 83 -2.45 4.38 -1.20
CA SER A 83 -2.96 5.56 -1.91
C SER A 83 -3.41 5.30 -3.35
N THR A 84 -3.61 4.04 -3.73
CA THR A 84 -4.08 3.63 -5.06
C THR A 84 -5.59 3.38 -5.02
N ARG A 85 -6.29 3.70 -6.12
CA ARG A 85 -7.74 3.47 -6.23
C ARG A 85 -8.02 1.97 -6.26
N LEU A 86 -8.98 1.54 -5.44
CA LEU A 86 -9.40 0.15 -5.33
C LEU A 86 -10.62 -0.11 -6.19
N CYS A 87 -10.56 -1.16 -7.02
CA CYS A 87 -11.68 -1.57 -7.86
C CYS A 87 -12.53 -2.61 -7.14
N LEU A 88 -13.62 -2.14 -6.51
CA LEU A 88 -14.62 -2.98 -5.86
C LEU A 88 -15.99 -2.75 -6.49
N SER A 89 -16.92 -3.71 -6.36
CA SER A 89 -18.31 -3.55 -6.83
C SER A 89 -19.02 -2.32 -6.24
N ILE A 90 -18.56 -1.84 -5.08
CA ILE A 90 -19.03 -0.65 -4.35
C ILE A 90 -18.26 0.64 -4.70
N SER A 91 -17.28 0.57 -5.62
CA SER A 91 -16.41 1.69 -6.00
C SER A 91 -16.78 2.28 -7.37
N ASP A 92 -16.19 3.44 -7.67
CA ASP A 92 -16.32 4.16 -8.93
C ASP A 92 -15.85 3.47 -10.20
N PHE A 93 -15.22 2.30 -10.10
CA PHE A 93 -15.02 1.42 -11.24
C PHE A 93 -16.31 0.75 -11.74
N HIS A 94 -17.32 0.59 -10.87
CA HIS A 94 -18.55 -0.15 -11.15
C HIS A 94 -19.83 0.67 -10.87
N PRO A 95 -20.02 1.82 -11.53
CA PRO A 95 -21.17 2.71 -11.26
C PRO A 95 -22.53 2.05 -11.52
N LYS A 96 -22.61 1.08 -12.44
CA LYS A 96 -23.86 0.35 -12.75
C LYS A 96 -24.25 -0.67 -11.67
N SER A 97 -23.29 -1.15 -10.89
CA SER A 97 -23.51 -2.13 -9.82
C SER A 97 -23.76 -1.47 -8.47
N PHE A 98 -23.49 -0.17 -8.36
CA PHE A 98 -23.66 0.57 -7.12
C PHE A 98 -25.15 0.82 -6.82
N ASN A 99 -25.57 0.50 -5.60
CA ASN A 99 -26.91 0.80 -5.13
C ASN A 99 -26.93 2.13 -4.37
N PRO A 100 -27.68 3.17 -4.82
CA PRO A 100 -27.80 4.45 -4.11
C PRO A 100 -28.38 4.37 -2.69
N ALA A 101 -28.96 3.22 -2.31
CA ALA A 101 -29.40 2.95 -0.95
C ALA A 101 -28.25 2.61 0.00
N TRP A 102 -27.10 2.13 -0.50
CA TRP A 102 -25.94 1.86 0.33
C TRP A 102 -25.41 3.16 0.95
N GLU A 103 -25.16 3.12 2.26
CA GLU A 103 -24.60 4.22 3.03
C GLU A 103 -23.10 4.01 3.24
N VAL A 104 -22.38 5.03 3.72
CA VAL A 104 -20.94 4.96 4.02
C VAL A 104 -20.60 3.74 4.88
N SER A 105 -21.41 3.44 5.89
CA SER A 105 -21.24 2.25 6.75
C SER A 105 -21.22 0.95 5.94
N THR A 106 -22.14 0.79 4.98
CA THR A 106 -22.22 -0.40 4.13
C THR A 106 -21.01 -0.50 3.20
N ILE A 107 -20.55 0.63 2.65
CA ILE A 107 -19.36 0.70 1.81
C ILE A 107 -18.12 0.25 2.60
N LEU A 108 -17.94 0.76 3.82
CA LEU A 108 -16.79 0.40 4.66
C LEU A 108 -16.84 -1.04 5.16
N ILE A 109 -18.02 -1.57 5.48
CA ILE A 109 -18.22 -3.00 5.80
C ILE A 109 -17.83 -3.86 4.61
N GLY A 110 -18.26 -3.49 3.39
CA GLY A 110 -17.88 -4.19 2.16
C GLY A 110 -16.37 -4.15 1.90
N LEU A 111 -15.72 -3.00 2.13
CA LEU A 111 -14.27 -2.87 2.03
C LEU A 111 -13.54 -3.76 3.04
N LEU A 112 -13.99 -3.78 4.31
CA LEU A 112 -13.39 -4.62 5.35
C LEU A 112 -13.56 -6.10 5.02
N SER A 113 -14.74 -6.51 4.56
CA SER A 113 -14.99 -7.87 4.11
C SER A 113 -14.04 -8.28 2.97
N PHE A 114 -13.89 -7.43 1.95
CA PHE A 114 -12.96 -7.68 0.84
C PHE A 114 -11.49 -7.68 1.27
N MET A 115 -11.13 -6.85 2.25
CA MET A 115 -9.78 -6.84 2.84
C MET A 115 -9.44 -8.20 3.46
N THR A 116 -10.42 -8.83 4.11
CA THR A 116 -10.27 -10.15 4.75
C THR A 116 -10.36 -11.34 3.79
N SER A 117 -10.77 -11.12 2.54
CA SER A 117 -10.75 -12.13 1.49
C SER A 117 -9.39 -12.20 0.76
N GLU A 118 -9.25 -13.19 -0.11
CA GLU A 118 -8.06 -13.38 -0.96
C GLU A 118 -8.30 -13.01 -2.44
N GLU A 119 -9.44 -12.40 -2.77
CA GLU A 119 -9.79 -12.02 -4.15
C GLU A 119 -8.87 -10.92 -4.70
N MET A 120 -8.37 -11.03 -5.93
CA MET A 120 -7.52 -9.99 -6.51
C MET A 120 -8.33 -8.97 -7.31
N THR A 121 -8.00 -7.69 -7.15
CA THR A 121 -8.56 -6.61 -7.96
C THR A 121 -7.53 -5.53 -8.26
N THR A 122 -7.90 -4.51 -9.03
CA THR A 122 -7.05 -3.34 -9.26
C THR A 122 -6.73 -2.65 -7.95
N GLY A 123 -5.45 -2.45 -7.69
CA GLY A 123 -4.94 -1.90 -6.44
C GLY A 123 -4.66 -2.96 -5.36
N SER A 124 -4.90 -4.24 -5.60
CA SER A 124 -4.46 -5.32 -4.70
C SER A 124 -2.95 -5.56 -4.79
N VAL A 125 -2.36 -6.03 -3.70
CA VAL A 125 -1.00 -6.59 -3.66
C VAL A 125 -1.05 -8.02 -3.11
N ASN A 126 -0.11 -8.85 -3.54
CA ASN A 126 -0.03 -10.26 -3.11
C ASN A 126 1.08 -10.43 -2.07
N ALA A 127 0.78 -10.13 -0.80
CA ALA A 127 1.67 -10.43 0.32
C ALA A 127 1.21 -11.70 1.05
N SER A 128 2.18 -12.45 1.57
CA SER A 128 1.96 -13.61 2.43
C SER A 128 1.28 -13.24 3.75
N LYS A 129 0.65 -14.22 4.42
CA LYS A 129 0.04 -14.01 5.73
C LYS A 129 1.03 -13.48 6.78
N SER A 130 2.29 -13.91 6.72
CA SER A 130 3.36 -13.41 7.60
C SER A 130 3.70 -11.95 7.34
N GLU A 131 3.78 -11.54 6.07
CA GLU A 131 4.05 -10.15 5.71
C GLU A 131 2.87 -9.24 6.10
N ARG A 132 1.62 -9.70 5.94
CA ARG A 132 0.44 -8.98 6.40
C ARG A 132 0.43 -8.79 7.92
N LYS A 133 0.78 -9.83 8.69
CA LYS A 133 0.92 -9.73 10.16
C LYS A 133 2.04 -8.77 10.56
N TRP A 134 3.17 -8.81 9.86
CA TRP A 134 4.28 -7.89 10.06
C TRP A 134 3.89 -6.44 9.74
N ALA A 135 3.10 -6.21 8.69
CA ALA A 135 2.56 -4.90 8.38
C ALA A 135 1.58 -4.43 9.48
N ALA A 136 0.69 -5.32 9.93
CA ALA A 136 -0.33 -5.04 10.95
C ALA A 136 0.29 -4.46 12.24
N SER A 137 1.39 -5.04 12.74
CA SER A 137 2.07 -4.58 13.95
C SER A 137 2.69 -3.18 13.83
N ARG A 138 2.85 -2.66 12.61
CA ARG A 138 3.51 -1.38 12.32
C ARG A 138 2.56 -0.28 11.89
N THR A 139 1.28 -0.58 11.72
CA THR A 139 0.28 0.36 11.19
C THR A 139 0.14 1.64 12.01
N ARG A 140 0.06 1.56 13.35
CA ARG A 140 -0.03 2.72 14.24
C ARG A 140 1.19 3.64 14.12
N TRP A 141 2.38 3.03 14.17
CA TRP A 141 3.64 3.74 13.92
C TRP A 141 3.66 4.40 12.55
N TRP A 142 3.25 3.69 11.49
CA TRP A 142 3.21 4.22 10.15
C TRP A 142 2.30 5.45 10.05
N ASN A 143 1.09 5.36 10.61
CA ASN A 143 0.10 6.44 10.57
C ASN A 143 0.63 7.71 11.27
N SER A 144 1.16 7.57 12.48
CA SER A 144 1.66 8.69 13.27
C SER A 144 2.98 9.26 12.77
N THR A 145 3.81 8.47 12.08
CA THR A 145 5.18 8.89 11.70
C THR A 145 5.43 9.02 10.20
N GLY A 146 4.49 8.62 9.35
CA GLY A 146 4.69 8.53 7.90
C GLY A 146 5.79 7.55 7.52
N GLY A 147 5.91 6.44 8.27
CA GLY A 147 6.95 5.44 8.06
C GLY A 147 8.34 5.86 8.53
N GLY A 148 8.41 6.54 9.68
CA GLY A 148 9.67 7.01 10.28
C GLY A 148 10.21 8.30 9.68
N SER A 149 9.44 8.95 8.79
CA SER A 149 9.80 10.24 8.20
C SER A 149 9.45 11.43 9.09
N TYR A 150 8.84 11.20 10.26
CA TYR A 150 8.46 12.22 11.22
C TYR A 150 9.65 13.07 11.68
N LYS A 151 9.45 14.40 11.65
CA LYS A 151 10.38 15.40 12.16
C LYS A 151 9.65 16.31 13.13
N LYS A 152 10.18 16.43 14.35
CA LYS A 152 9.59 17.26 15.42
C LYS A 152 9.43 18.73 15.01
N ASP A 153 10.36 19.24 14.19
CA ASP A 153 10.41 20.64 13.76
C ASP A 153 9.90 20.85 12.32
N GLY A 154 9.22 19.86 11.73
CA GLY A 154 8.81 19.88 10.32
C GLY A 154 7.32 19.65 10.13
N THR A 155 6.52 20.71 10.17
CA THR A 155 5.09 20.65 9.80
C THR A 155 4.97 20.63 8.28
N GLN A 156 5.12 19.47 7.65
CA GLN A 156 4.79 19.33 6.23
C GLN A 156 3.26 19.31 6.06
N LYS A 157 2.66 20.49 5.90
CA LYS A 157 1.28 20.60 5.40
C LYS A 157 1.27 20.17 3.92
N GLY A 158 0.56 19.10 3.58
CA GLY A 158 0.50 18.62 2.21
C GLY A 158 -0.42 17.42 2.01
N ASN A 159 -0.56 17.01 0.75
CA ASN A 159 -1.33 15.83 0.36
C ASN A 159 -0.69 14.55 0.92
N ILE A 160 -1.51 13.53 1.17
CA ILE A 160 -1.09 12.20 1.64
C ILE A 160 -0.06 11.62 0.66
N LYS A 161 1.19 11.51 1.10
CA LYS A 161 2.31 11.00 0.30
C LYS A 161 3.21 10.16 1.20
N ALA A 162 3.86 9.17 0.60
CA ALA A 162 4.94 8.48 1.30
C ALA A 162 6.00 9.51 1.74
N GLY A 163 6.31 9.55 3.03
CA GLY A 163 7.26 10.51 3.57
C GLY A 163 6.68 11.84 4.05
N ASP A 164 5.34 12.00 4.12
CA ASP A 164 4.68 13.20 4.69
C ASP A 164 4.81 13.33 6.21
N GLY A 165 5.60 12.45 6.84
CA GLY A 165 5.81 12.41 8.27
C GLY A 165 4.54 12.09 9.06
N GLY A 166 3.45 11.60 8.45
CA GLY A 166 2.16 11.34 9.10
C GLY A 166 1.33 12.61 9.34
N ALA A 167 1.71 13.75 8.76
CA ALA A 167 1.10 15.04 9.09
C ALA A 167 -0.41 15.10 8.82
N LYS A 168 -0.86 14.55 7.68
CA LYS A 168 -2.28 14.52 7.32
C LYS A 168 -3.08 13.55 8.20
N PHE A 169 -2.48 12.43 8.60
CA PHE A 169 -3.12 11.54 9.58
C PHE A 169 -3.34 12.26 10.90
N ARG A 170 -2.31 12.94 11.43
CA ARG A 170 -2.42 13.68 12.69
C ARG A 170 -3.45 14.78 12.67
N SER A 171 -3.60 15.50 11.56
CA SER A 171 -4.60 16.56 11.46
C SER A 171 -6.03 16.03 11.39
N GLU A 172 -6.25 14.88 10.78
CA GLU A 172 -7.59 14.29 10.65
C GLU A 172 -7.96 13.45 11.89
N TRP A 173 -6.97 12.87 12.57
CA TRP A 173 -7.15 11.89 13.65
C TRP A 173 -6.33 12.26 14.90
N GLU A 174 -6.53 13.47 15.43
CA GLU A 174 -5.73 13.99 16.56
C GLU A 174 -5.76 13.10 17.81
N GLU A 175 -6.93 12.60 18.19
CA GLU A 175 -7.07 11.74 19.38
C GLU A 175 -6.45 10.36 19.17
N LEU A 176 -6.71 9.73 18.02
CA LEU A 176 -6.08 8.45 17.67
C LEU A 176 -4.56 8.57 17.56
N ASP A 177 -4.04 9.73 17.11
CA ASP A 177 -2.60 9.96 17.10
C ASP A 177 -2.02 10.00 18.52
N LYS A 178 -2.66 10.71 19.45
CA LYS A 178 -2.25 10.73 20.87
C LYS A 178 -2.23 9.32 21.45
N GLU A 179 -3.23 8.50 21.15
CA GLU A 179 -3.28 7.10 21.54
C GLU A 179 -2.15 6.28 20.91
N ASN A 180 -1.86 6.49 19.63
CA ASN A 180 -0.77 5.81 18.93
C ASN A 180 0.59 6.16 19.54
N TRP A 181 0.84 7.43 19.89
CA TRP A 181 2.07 7.82 20.59
C TRP A 181 2.21 7.19 21.97
N LYS A 182 1.11 7.13 22.73
CA LYS A 182 1.07 6.43 24.01
C LYS A 182 1.41 4.94 23.83
N TRP A 183 0.76 4.29 22.86
CA TRP A 183 1.01 2.88 22.51
C TRP A 183 2.46 2.63 22.10
N MET A 184 3.04 3.49 21.26
CA MET A 184 4.45 3.39 20.83
C MET A 184 5.41 3.54 22.01
N LYS A 185 5.14 4.47 22.93
CA LYS A 185 5.94 4.69 24.14
C LYS A 185 5.88 3.48 25.08
N GLU A 186 4.69 2.92 25.30
CA GLU A 186 4.49 1.75 26.16
C GLU A 186 5.18 0.49 25.64
N ARG A 187 5.27 0.34 24.32
CA ARG A 187 5.93 -0.80 23.66
C ARG A 187 7.40 -0.57 23.33
N GLY A 188 7.93 0.63 23.58
CA GLY A 188 9.30 0.97 23.20
C GLY A 188 9.53 0.86 21.69
N VAL A 189 8.58 1.34 20.88
CA VAL A 189 8.71 1.35 19.42
C VAL A 189 9.70 2.45 19.02
N ASP A 190 10.71 2.07 18.24
CA ASP A 190 11.63 3.04 17.64
C ASP A 190 10.89 3.89 16.59
N ILE A 191 10.96 5.21 16.75
CA ILE A 191 10.27 6.19 15.88
C ILE A 191 10.79 6.12 14.44
N VAL A 192 12.06 5.82 14.22
CA VAL A 192 12.65 5.79 12.87
C VAL A 192 12.41 4.46 12.21
N THR A 193 12.61 3.35 12.92
CA THR A 193 12.57 2.01 12.33
C THR A 193 11.23 1.30 12.48
N GLY A 194 10.37 1.74 13.38
CA GLY A 194 9.08 1.10 13.69
C GLY A 194 9.20 -0.25 14.37
N ASN A 195 10.39 -0.63 14.83
CA ASN A 195 10.63 -1.89 15.52
C ASN A 195 10.31 -1.74 17.00
N GLU A 196 9.60 -2.72 17.57
CA GLU A 196 9.40 -2.83 19.01
C GLU A 196 10.71 -3.25 19.68
N ALA A 197 11.05 -2.63 20.81
CA ALA A 197 12.12 -3.12 21.66
C ALA A 197 11.79 -4.54 22.11
N LYS A 198 12.70 -5.49 21.90
CA LYS A 198 12.55 -6.82 22.51
C LYS A 198 12.47 -6.62 24.02
N LYS A 199 11.34 -6.97 24.63
CA LYS A 199 11.32 -7.21 26.06
C LYS A 199 12.20 -8.43 26.28
N ASP A 200 13.27 -8.27 27.02
CA ASP A 200 14.09 -9.38 27.48
C ASP A 200 13.22 -10.26 28.39
N GLU A 201 12.49 -11.20 27.80
CA GLU A 201 11.91 -12.32 28.52
C GLU A 201 13.06 -13.27 28.85
N ASP A 202 13.58 -13.10 30.06
CA ASP A 202 14.33 -14.05 30.88
C ASP A 202 15.19 -15.10 30.16
N GLU A 203 16.50 -14.88 30.25
CA GLU A 203 17.51 -15.95 30.31
C GLU A 203 17.16 -16.96 31.41
N LYS A 204 16.32 -17.95 31.12
CA LYS A 204 16.31 -19.23 31.83
C LYS A 204 16.18 -20.39 30.85
N GLY A 205 17.36 -20.84 30.41
CA GLY A 205 17.65 -22.25 30.22
C GLY A 205 17.33 -22.85 28.86
N ARG A 206 18.32 -22.85 27.97
CA ARG A 206 18.97 -24.11 27.53
C ARG A 206 20.16 -23.82 26.62
N ASP A 207 21.32 -24.22 27.13
CA ASP A 207 22.42 -24.74 26.32
C ASP A 207 21.89 -25.86 25.41
N CYS A 208 22.20 -25.75 24.12
CA CYS A 208 22.55 -26.86 23.24
C CYS A 208 23.17 -26.31 21.95
N SER A 209 24.48 -26.51 21.85
CA SER A 209 25.26 -26.82 20.63
C SER A 209 24.97 -26.04 19.34
N GLY A 210 26.00 -25.30 18.92
CA GLY A 210 26.00 -24.49 17.71
C GLY A 210 25.73 -25.27 16.43
N ILE A 211 24.82 -24.69 15.63
CA ILE A 211 24.96 -24.59 14.19
C ILE A 211 24.76 -23.12 13.85
N ALA A 212 25.88 -22.44 13.61
CA ALA A 212 25.91 -21.06 13.16
C ALA A 212 25.30 -20.98 11.74
N MET A 213 24.06 -20.50 11.61
CA MET A 213 23.62 -19.93 10.34
C MET A 213 24.39 -18.64 10.09
N LYS A 214 25.27 -18.66 9.09
CA LYS A 214 25.94 -17.47 8.57
C LYS A 214 24.92 -16.39 8.21
N ARG A 215 25.02 -15.23 8.87
CA ARG A 215 24.56 -13.95 8.34
C ARG A 215 25.31 -13.66 7.02
N PRO A 216 24.64 -13.27 5.92
CA PRO A 216 25.27 -12.41 4.94
C PRO A 216 25.30 -11.00 5.54
N GLY A 217 26.46 -10.60 6.07
CA GLY A 217 26.74 -9.22 6.44
C GLY A 217 26.90 -8.38 5.19
N GLY A 218 26.25 -7.21 5.17
CA GLY A 218 26.37 -6.23 4.11
C GLY A 218 25.37 -5.10 4.31
N SER A 219 25.64 -4.23 5.27
CA SER A 219 24.93 -2.95 5.42
C SER A 219 25.11 -2.11 4.16
N GLN A 220 24.01 -1.81 3.48
CA GLN A 220 23.84 -0.54 2.78
C GLN A 220 22.37 -0.13 2.86
N ALA A 221 22.15 1.09 3.34
CA ALA A 221 20.87 1.75 3.35
C ALA A 221 20.32 1.83 1.91
N VAL A 222 19.14 1.24 1.67
CA VAL A 222 18.37 1.52 0.46
C VAL A 222 17.32 2.56 0.80
N VAL A 223 17.78 3.82 0.86
CA VAL A 223 16.95 4.94 0.43
C VAL A 223 17.30 5.12 -1.04
N GLY A 224 16.55 4.43 -1.90
CA GLY A 224 16.66 4.59 -3.35
C GLY A 224 15.99 5.87 -3.78
N ALA A 225 16.76 6.97 -3.80
CA ALA A 225 16.47 8.11 -4.65
C ALA A 225 16.25 7.60 -6.08
N VAL A 226 15.22 8.13 -6.75
CA VAL A 226 15.07 8.01 -8.20
C VAL A 226 16.22 8.79 -8.82
N VAL A 227 17.34 8.09 -9.00
CA VAL A 227 18.41 8.48 -9.89
C VAL A 227 18.07 7.88 -11.24
N GLU A 228 17.90 8.76 -12.20
CA GLU A 228 17.85 8.48 -13.63
C GLU A 228 19.20 7.85 -14.02
N GLY A 229 19.29 6.53 -13.83
CA GLY A 229 20.50 5.73 -14.04
C GLY A 229 20.49 5.08 -15.41
N GLY A 230 21.41 5.52 -16.25
CA GLY A 230 21.68 5.00 -17.57
C GLY A 230 21.79 3.47 -17.63
N ARG A 231 21.18 2.92 -18.66
CA ARG A 231 21.10 1.49 -18.95
C ARG A 231 22.36 1.07 -19.70
N GLU A 232 23.41 0.71 -18.97
CA GLU A 232 24.62 0.13 -19.57
C GLU A 232 24.35 -1.29 -20.10
N GLY A 233 24.45 -1.43 -21.42
CA GLY A 233 25.41 -2.37 -22.00
C GLY A 233 25.12 -3.88 -21.98
N ARG A 234 23.90 -4.34 -22.29
CA ARG A 234 23.79 -5.68 -22.94
C ARG A 234 24.28 -5.52 -24.38
N SER A 235 25.49 -5.99 -24.66
CA SER A 235 26.12 -5.89 -25.98
C SER A 235 25.15 -6.36 -27.07
N TRP A 236 24.90 -5.51 -28.07
CA TRP A 236 24.02 -5.74 -29.21
C TRP A 236 24.31 -7.08 -29.93
N LEU A 237 25.57 -7.51 -29.85
CA LEU A 237 26.05 -8.80 -30.34
C LEU A 237 25.38 -9.99 -29.65
N GLN A 238 25.04 -9.93 -28.36
CA GLN A 238 24.39 -11.04 -27.65
C GLN A 238 22.95 -11.25 -28.09
N THR A 239 22.20 -10.17 -28.38
CA THR A 239 20.83 -10.28 -28.89
C THR A 239 20.79 -10.73 -30.35
N HIS A 240 21.84 -10.47 -31.12
CA HIS A 240 21.85 -10.73 -32.57
C HIS A 240 22.82 -11.85 -33.00
N LYS A 241 23.44 -12.57 -32.06
CA LYS A 241 24.47 -13.60 -32.36
C LYS A 241 24.01 -14.66 -33.37
N TYR A 242 22.74 -15.05 -33.34
CA TYR A 242 22.20 -16.06 -34.27
C TYR A 242 21.97 -15.50 -35.68
N TRP A 243 21.59 -14.23 -35.80
CA TRP A 243 21.46 -13.55 -37.10
C TRP A 243 22.83 -13.36 -37.75
N ILE A 244 23.84 -12.99 -36.95
CA ILE A 244 25.22 -12.84 -37.43
C ILE A 244 25.79 -14.18 -37.86
N ALA A 245 25.61 -15.24 -37.05
CA ALA A 245 26.02 -16.60 -37.42
C ALA A 245 25.32 -17.08 -38.71
N GLY A 246 24.03 -16.81 -38.86
CA GLY A 246 23.29 -17.12 -40.08
C GLY A 246 23.81 -16.36 -41.30
N GLY A 247 24.11 -15.07 -41.17
CA GLY A 247 24.67 -14.25 -42.24
C GLY A 247 26.04 -14.72 -42.71
N VAL A 248 26.92 -15.13 -41.79
CA VAL A 248 28.26 -15.67 -42.10
C VAL A 248 28.16 -17.01 -42.83
N ILE A 249 27.27 -17.91 -42.39
CA ILE A 249 27.05 -19.20 -43.07
C ILE A 249 26.51 -18.96 -44.49
N PHE A 250 25.56 -18.04 -44.65
CA PHE A 250 24.98 -17.72 -45.96
C PHE A 250 26.01 -17.14 -46.93
N THR A 251 26.86 -16.21 -46.47
CA THR A 251 27.94 -15.65 -47.30
C THR A 251 29.00 -16.69 -47.62
N TYR A 252 29.37 -17.55 -46.68
CA TYR A 252 30.29 -18.66 -46.94
C TYR A 252 29.76 -19.61 -48.02
N VAL A 253 28.48 -20.00 -47.96
CA VAL A 253 27.87 -20.87 -48.97
C VAL A 253 27.78 -20.19 -50.35
N MET A 254 27.48 -18.89 -50.41
CA MET A 254 27.51 -18.13 -51.66
C MET A 254 28.90 -18.07 -52.28
N ILE A 255 29.93 -17.79 -51.49
CA ILE A 255 31.32 -17.73 -51.96
C ILE A 255 31.79 -19.12 -52.39
N ALA A 256 31.47 -20.17 -51.62
CA ALA A 256 31.81 -21.54 -51.97
C ALA A 256 31.14 -21.99 -53.28
N ARG A 257 29.91 -21.55 -53.57
CA ARG A 257 29.26 -21.80 -54.86
C ARG A 257 29.89 -21.02 -56.01
N LEU A 258 30.23 -19.75 -55.81
CA LEU A 258 30.90 -18.94 -56.85
C LEU A 258 32.31 -19.48 -57.17
N LEU A 259 33.03 -20.01 -56.19
CA LEU A 259 34.35 -20.62 -56.40
C LEU A 259 34.25 -22.05 -56.97
N SER A 260 33.16 -22.77 -56.69
CA SER A 260 32.86 -24.06 -57.32
C SER A 260 32.53 -23.93 -58.81
N GLU A 261 31.96 -22.80 -59.24
CA GLU A 261 31.64 -22.54 -60.66
C GLU A 261 32.84 -21.99 -61.45
N GLY A 262 33.91 -21.57 -60.78
CA GLY A 262 35.12 -21.03 -61.41
C GLY A 262 36.24 -22.04 -61.69
N HIS A 263 36.00 -23.35 -61.51
CA HIS A 263 37.00 -24.41 -61.68
C HIS A 263 36.67 -25.41 -62.81
N GLU A 264 35.86 -24.98 -63.78
CA GLU A 264 35.53 -25.72 -65.03
C GLU A 264 35.72 -24.86 -66.30
N LEU A 265 36.65 -23.90 -66.30
CA LEU A 265 37.19 -23.25 -67.51
C LEU A 265 38.67 -22.90 -67.35
#